data_AF-A0A9D6UGE4-F1
#
_entry.id   AF-A0A9D6UGE4-F1
#
_cell.length_a   1.000
_cell.length_b   1.000
_cell.length_c   1.000
_cell.angle_alpha   90.00
_cell.angle_beta   90.00
_cell.angle_gamma   90.00
#
_symmetry.space_group_name_H-M   'P 1'
#
loop_
_entity.id
_entity.type
_entity.pdbx_description
1 polymer ?
#
loop_
_entity_poly.entity_id
_entity_poly.type
_entity_poly.pdbx_seq_one_letter_code
_entity_poly.pdbx_strand_id
1 'polypeptide(L)'
;MLAVDEGRQGAFMRINGERLVSVGEPFEFEGVEKELDAEAAAVDGGYFYVAGSHAAKRETCCDNSDSRRVYRLTADENGHLRTMAHSERLWDAMRSLPELASNAVPGDCRCDSAPGRSRVDIEGMAAANGRLYFALRAPNIGGNAYIVGVDAKALFEGGDLGPSLAKIPLGANRGFRDLAIADGVALALVGPSGAESSADYSIVELRGLTTGVAAQPKELATLDLQNAPLGKKGAPIKPEAIAVLELNPRRYRLLVLSDGGEDGAPLVFNIPRKP
;
A
#
# COMPACT_ATOMS: atom_id res chain seq x y z
N MET A 1 -12.12 7.59 2.59
CA MET A 1 -11.05 6.56 2.50
C MET A 1 -11.72 5.21 2.32
N LEU A 2 -10.94 4.16 2.11
CA LEU A 2 -11.44 2.81 1.98
C LEU A 2 -10.76 1.93 3.02
N ALA A 3 -11.52 1.02 3.63
CA ALA A 3 -10.97 -0.14 4.32
C ALA A 3 -11.36 -1.39 3.54
N VAL A 4 -10.50 -2.38 3.56
CA VAL A 4 -10.63 -3.62 2.81
C VAL A 4 -10.28 -4.78 3.72
N ASP A 5 -10.84 -5.95 3.44
CA ASP A 5 -10.36 -7.20 4.02
C ASP A 5 -9.40 -7.92 3.07
N GLU A 6 -8.66 -8.90 3.60
CA GLU A 6 -7.84 -9.81 2.78
C GLU A 6 -8.71 -10.62 1.79
N GLY A 7 -10.00 -10.75 2.10
CA GLY A 7 -10.98 -11.51 1.33
C GLY A 7 -11.43 -10.81 0.07
N ARG A 8 -12.69 -10.38 0.04
CA ARG A 8 -13.35 -9.86 -1.17
C ARG A 8 -14.16 -8.60 -0.90
N GLN A 9 -14.11 -8.07 0.31
CA GLN A 9 -14.98 -7.02 0.77
C GLN A 9 -14.22 -5.71 0.95
N GLY A 10 -14.90 -4.63 0.57
CA GLY A 10 -14.47 -3.26 0.84
C GLY A 10 -15.57 -2.51 1.55
N ALA A 11 -15.18 -1.46 2.27
CA ALA A 11 -16.11 -0.54 2.89
C ALA A 11 -15.57 0.89 2.79
N PHE A 12 -16.46 1.82 2.45
CA PHE A 12 -16.12 3.24 2.47
C PHE A 12 -16.06 3.70 3.92
N MET A 13 -14.97 4.36 4.27
CA MET A 13 -14.71 4.81 5.64
C MET A 13 -14.54 6.32 5.69
N ARG A 14 -14.96 6.90 6.82
CA ARG A 14 -14.66 8.28 7.19
C ARG A 14 -13.91 8.29 8.52
N ILE A 15 -12.95 9.20 8.62
CA ILE A 15 -12.27 9.49 9.87
C ILE A 15 -13.24 10.29 10.76
N ASN A 16 -13.51 9.78 11.96
CA ASN A 16 -14.24 10.50 13.01
C ASN A 16 -13.38 10.52 14.27
N GLY A 17 -12.68 11.63 14.49
CA GLY A 17 -11.67 11.73 15.54
C GLY A 17 -10.48 10.82 15.26
N GLU A 18 -10.28 9.81 16.09
CA GLU A 18 -9.19 8.83 15.99
C GLU A 18 -9.67 7.44 15.54
N ARG A 19 -10.91 7.37 15.01
CA ARG A 19 -11.54 6.13 14.57
C ARG A 19 -11.95 6.19 13.11
N LEU A 20 -12.02 5.01 12.50
CA LEU A 20 -12.69 4.82 11.24
C LEU A 20 -14.14 4.42 11.48
N VAL A 21 -15.05 5.03 10.72
CA VAL A 21 -16.48 4.73 10.78
C VAL A 21 -16.96 4.44 9.36
N SER A 22 -17.71 3.35 9.21
CA SER A 22 -18.30 2.98 7.92
C SER A 22 -19.26 4.07 7.43
N VAL A 23 -19.22 4.30 6.12
CA VAL A 23 -20.15 5.14 5.39
C VAL A 23 -20.87 4.22 4.42
N GLY A 24 -22.13 3.92 4.73
CA GLY A 24 -22.91 2.93 3.99
C GLY A 24 -22.54 1.49 4.36
N GLU A 25 -23.10 0.57 3.56
CA GLU A 25 -22.87 -0.87 3.69
C GLU A 25 -21.57 -1.29 2.99
N PRO A 26 -20.91 -2.36 3.47
CA PRO A 26 -19.82 -3.00 2.75
C PRO A 26 -20.27 -3.47 1.35
N PHE A 27 -19.30 -3.61 0.44
CA PHE A 27 -19.49 -4.11 -0.91
C PHE A 27 -18.49 -5.23 -1.21
N GLU A 28 -18.78 -6.05 -2.23
CA GLU A 28 -17.86 -7.07 -2.73
C GLU A 28 -17.18 -6.62 -4.03
N PHE A 29 -15.90 -6.95 -4.20
CA PHE A 29 -15.18 -6.70 -5.44
C PHE A 29 -15.63 -7.68 -6.54
N GLU A 30 -16.09 -7.13 -7.67
CA GLU A 30 -16.57 -7.91 -8.80
C GLU A 30 -15.46 -8.76 -9.44
N GLY A 31 -15.78 -10.01 -9.73
CA GLY A 31 -14.89 -10.95 -10.41
C GLY A 31 -13.89 -11.66 -9.51
N VAL A 32 -13.81 -11.35 -8.20
CA VAL A 32 -12.92 -12.07 -7.27
C VAL A 32 -13.52 -13.43 -6.92
N GLU A 33 -12.86 -14.50 -7.33
CA GLU A 33 -13.28 -15.89 -7.07
C GLU A 33 -12.71 -16.40 -5.75
N LYS A 34 -11.45 -16.09 -5.44
CA LYS A 34 -10.76 -16.57 -4.23
C LYS A 34 -10.63 -15.48 -3.19
N GLU A 35 -9.67 -14.59 -3.39
CA GLU A 35 -9.32 -13.49 -2.50
C GLU A 35 -8.63 -12.41 -3.33
N LEU A 36 -8.96 -11.16 -3.04
CA LEU A 36 -8.25 -10.03 -3.62
C LEU A 36 -6.91 -9.82 -2.91
N ASP A 37 -6.79 -10.17 -1.64
CA ASP A 37 -5.61 -9.88 -0.83
C ASP A 37 -5.32 -8.37 -0.88
N ALA A 38 -6.35 -7.58 -0.58
CA ALA A 38 -6.34 -6.14 -0.80
C ALA A 38 -5.49 -5.46 0.27
N GLU A 39 -4.31 -4.98 -0.13
CA GLU A 39 -3.30 -4.45 0.80
C GLU A 39 -2.95 -2.99 0.54
N ALA A 40 -3.56 -2.36 -0.48
CA ALA A 40 -3.29 -0.96 -0.77
C ALA A 40 -4.52 -0.22 -1.26
N ALA A 41 -4.75 0.98 -0.74
CA ALA A 41 -5.87 1.82 -1.12
C ALA A 41 -5.47 3.31 -1.24
N ALA A 42 -6.09 4.01 -2.18
CA ALA A 42 -5.86 5.45 -2.40
C ALA A 42 -7.15 6.16 -2.81
N VAL A 43 -7.14 7.48 -2.69
CA VAL A 43 -8.26 8.34 -3.13
C VAL A 43 -7.70 9.54 -3.87
N ASP A 44 -8.25 9.84 -5.05
CA ASP A 44 -7.96 11.09 -5.80
C ASP A 44 -9.11 11.44 -6.73
N GLY A 45 -9.45 12.73 -6.82
CA GLY A 45 -10.43 13.24 -7.78
C GLY A 45 -11.82 12.58 -7.74
N GLY A 46 -12.27 12.08 -6.57
CA GLY A 46 -13.54 11.36 -6.42
C GLY A 46 -13.49 9.87 -6.76
N TYR A 47 -12.33 9.37 -7.20
CA TYR A 47 -12.09 7.95 -7.37
C TYR A 47 -11.44 7.34 -6.12
N PHE A 48 -11.85 6.11 -5.83
CA PHE A 48 -11.20 5.23 -4.86
C PHE A 48 -10.45 4.17 -5.64
N TYR A 49 -9.24 3.84 -5.20
CA TYR A 49 -8.41 2.82 -5.83
C TYR A 49 -8.07 1.75 -4.81
N VAL A 50 -8.01 0.50 -5.27
CA VAL A 50 -7.58 -0.65 -4.47
C VAL A 50 -6.64 -1.51 -5.29
N ALA A 51 -5.58 -2.02 -4.69
CA ALA A 51 -4.74 -3.03 -5.31
C ALA A 51 -4.70 -4.27 -4.43
N GLY A 52 -4.77 -5.44 -5.06
CA GLY A 52 -4.32 -6.67 -4.42
C GLY A 52 -2.80 -6.67 -4.22
N SER A 53 -2.31 -7.54 -3.35
CA SER A 53 -0.92 -7.53 -2.90
C SER A 53 0.01 -8.39 -3.73
N HIS A 54 -0.14 -9.72 -3.65
CA HIS A 54 0.82 -10.68 -4.21
C HIS A 54 0.20 -11.44 -5.39
N ALA A 55 0.94 -11.58 -6.49
CA ALA A 55 0.52 -12.47 -7.58
C ALA A 55 0.65 -13.96 -7.23
N ALA A 56 1.32 -14.31 -6.14
CA ALA A 56 1.48 -15.68 -5.67
C ALA A 56 1.27 -15.74 -4.16
N LYS A 57 0.47 -16.71 -3.71
CA LYS A 57 0.25 -16.93 -2.28
C LYS A 57 1.57 -17.22 -1.58
N ARG A 58 1.78 -16.62 -0.42
CA ARG A 58 3.04 -16.73 0.32
C ARG A 58 3.39 -18.16 0.75
N GLU A 59 2.40 -18.94 1.21
CA GLU A 59 2.62 -20.28 1.75
C GLU A 59 2.77 -21.35 0.67
N THR A 60 2.05 -21.21 -0.44
CA THR A 60 1.97 -22.24 -1.49
C THR A 60 2.69 -21.84 -2.76
N CYS A 61 3.08 -20.56 -2.90
CA CYS A 61 3.71 -19.98 -4.08
C CYS A 61 2.87 -20.16 -5.35
N CYS A 62 1.61 -20.56 -5.17
CA CYS A 62 0.65 -20.76 -6.22
C CYS A 62 0.10 -19.43 -6.67
N ASP A 63 -0.20 -19.36 -7.96
CA ASP A 63 -0.77 -18.17 -8.56
C ASP A 63 -2.05 -17.74 -7.87
N ASN A 64 -2.12 -16.48 -7.50
CA ASN A 64 -3.34 -15.80 -7.12
C ASN A 64 -3.59 -14.68 -8.14
N SER A 65 -4.31 -15.02 -9.20
CA SER A 65 -4.61 -14.08 -10.28
C SER A 65 -5.51 -12.94 -9.85
N ASP A 66 -6.42 -13.17 -8.89
CA ASP A 66 -7.36 -12.15 -8.43
C ASP A 66 -6.63 -10.99 -7.72
N SER A 67 -5.58 -11.30 -6.96
CA SER A 67 -4.69 -10.32 -6.33
C SER A 67 -3.86 -9.49 -7.30
N ARG A 68 -3.89 -9.81 -8.60
CA ARG A 68 -3.26 -8.97 -9.61
C ARG A 68 -4.10 -7.76 -10.04
N ARG A 69 -5.33 -7.67 -9.56
CA ARG A 69 -6.25 -6.63 -9.97
C ARG A 69 -6.02 -5.34 -9.20
N VAL A 70 -6.11 -4.25 -9.93
CA VAL A 70 -6.30 -2.91 -9.40
C VAL A 70 -7.72 -2.49 -9.71
N TYR A 71 -8.46 -2.01 -8.72
CA TYR A 71 -9.82 -1.49 -8.87
C TYR A 71 -9.82 0.04 -8.87
N ARG A 72 -10.76 0.62 -9.61
CA ARG A 72 -11.17 2.04 -9.55
C ARG A 72 -12.66 2.09 -9.32
N LEU A 73 -13.05 2.74 -8.23
CA LEU A 73 -14.42 2.83 -7.76
C LEU A 73 -14.86 4.29 -7.66
N THR A 74 -16.17 4.53 -7.77
CA THR A 74 -16.81 5.78 -7.36
C THR A 74 -17.96 5.47 -6.42
N ALA A 75 -18.26 6.41 -5.51
CA ALA A 75 -19.35 6.29 -4.55
C ALA A 75 -20.11 7.61 -4.44
N ASP A 76 -21.36 7.54 -3.98
CA ASP A 76 -22.10 8.73 -3.56
C ASP A 76 -21.72 9.17 -2.13
N GLU A 77 -22.29 10.28 -1.67
CA GLU A 77 -22.00 10.85 -0.34
C GLU A 77 -22.43 9.95 0.83
N ASN A 78 -23.33 9.01 0.58
CA ASN A 78 -23.82 8.03 1.54
C ASN A 78 -23.01 6.72 1.50
N GLY A 79 -21.98 6.65 0.66
CA GLY A 79 -21.12 5.48 0.52
C GLY A 79 -21.72 4.38 -0.35
N HIS A 80 -22.74 4.65 -1.15
CA HIS A 80 -23.19 3.66 -2.13
C HIS A 80 -22.27 3.65 -3.33
N LEU A 81 -21.74 2.48 -3.65
CA LEU A 81 -20.96 2.22 -4.85
C LEU A 81 -21.76 2.60 -6.11
N ARG A 82 -21.14 3.36 -7.02
CA ARG A 82 -21.75 3.82 -8.29
C ARG A 82 -21.13 3.13 -9.49
N THR A 83 -19.81 3.03 -9.52
CA THR A 83 -19.08 2.34 -10.59
C THR A 83 -17.94 1.53 -10.00
N MET A 84 -17.67 0.38 -10.61
CA MET A 84 -16.49 -0.43 -10.34
C MET A 84 -15.86 -0.82 -11.68
N ALA A 85 -14.56 -0.58 -11.81
CA ALA A 85 -13.75 -1.07 -12.92
C ALA A 85 -12.48 -1.70 -12.35
N HIS A 86 -11.92 -2.70 -13.04
CA HIS A 86 -10.65 -3.30 -12.65
C HIS A 86 -9.69 -3.43 -13.84
N SER A 87 -8.41 -3.60 -13.53
CA SER A 87 -7.34 -3.81 -14.50
C SER A 87 -6.27 -4.74 -13.93
N GLU A 88 -5.71 -5.60 -14.77
CA GLU A 88 -4.59 -6.49 -14.43
C GLU A 88 -3.27 -6.01 -15.04
N ARG A 89 -3.30 -4.88 -15.78
CA ARG A 89 -2.19 -4.40 -16.61
C ARG A 89 -0.97 -3.91 -15.81
N LEU A 90 -1.14 -3.63 -14.51
CA LEU A 90 -0.04 -3.21 -13.64
C LEU A 90 1.10 -4.24 -13.62
N TRP A 91 0.77 -5.53 -13.63
CA TRP A 91 1.78 -6.59 -13.55
C TRP A 91 2.64 -6.69 -14.80
N ASP A 92 2.06 -6.49 -15.98
CA ASP A 92 2.83 -6.39 -17.22
C ASP A 92 3.70 -5.13 -17.22
N ALA A 93 3.20 -4.02 -16.68
CA ALA A 93 3.98 -2.79 -16.52
C ALA A 93 5.20 -3.02 -15.61
N MET A 94 5.01 -3.69 -14.46
CA MET A 94 6.09 -4.05 -13.55
C MET A 94 7.09 -5.02 -14.19
N ARG A 95 6.63 -5.99 -14.97
CA ARG A 95 7.50 -6.93 -15.69
C ARG A 95 8.33 -6.25 -16.80
N SER A 96 7.83 -5.15 -17.36
CA SER A 96 8.58 -4.36 -18.35
C SER A 96 9.74 -3.56 -17.75
N LEU A 97 9.76 -3.37 -16.42
CA LEU A 97 10.82 -2.68 -15.71
C LEU A 97 11.97 -3.67 -15.41
N PRO A 98 13.20 -3.44 -15.92
CA PRO A 98 14.31 -4.39 -15.80
C PRO A 98 14.61 -4.84 -14.36
N GLU A 99 14.51 -3.93 -13.39
CA GLU A 99 14.77 -4.20 -11.97
C GLU A 99 13.73 -5.09 -11.30
N LEU A 100 12.51 -5.16 -11.84
CA LEU A 100 11.40 -5.93 -11.27
C LEU A 100 11.01 -7.15 -12.13
N ALA A 101 11.54 -7.26 -13.35
CA ALA A 101 11.15 -8.27 -14.33
C ALA A 101 11.22 -9.72 -13.80
N SER A 102 12.24 -10.03 -12.99
CA SER A 102 12.42 -11.36 -12.39
C SER A 102 11.53 -11.60 -11.16
N ASN A 103 10.99 -10.55 -10.55
CA ASN A 103 10.16 -10.59 -9.35
C ASN A 103 8.66 -10.52 -9.68
N ALA A 104 8.28 -9.86 -10.77
CA ALA A 104 6.90 -9.67 -11.27
C ALA A 104 6.41 -10.83 -12.16
N VAL A 105 6.80 -12.05 -11.80
CA VAL A 105 6.40 -13.28 -12.50
C VAL A 105 5.21 -13.94 -11.80
N PRO A 106 4.27 -14.57 -12.54
CA PRO A 106 3.21 -15.37 -11.94
C PRO A 106 3.73 -16.47 -11.00
N GLY A 107 2.87 -16.92 -10.09
CA GLY A 107 3.19 -18.05 -9.21
C GLY A 107 3.33 -19.37 -9.99
N ASP A 108 4.18 -20.27 -9.54
CA ASP A 108 4.41 -21.58 -10.17
C ASP A 108 4.20 -22.78 -9.22
N CYS A 109 3.58 -22.54 -8.05
CA CYS A 109 3.29 -23.52 -6.99
C CYS A 109 4.54 -24.25 -6.43
N ARG A 110 5.76 -23.80 -6.76
CA ARG A 110 7.01 -24.36 -6.26
C ARG A 110 7.62 -23.44 -5.22
N CYS A 111 7.21 -23.64 -3.97
CA CYS A 111 7.85 -23.00 -2.82
C CYS A 111 9.22 -23.60 -2.52
N ASP A 112 10.19 -23.43 -3.41
CA ASP A 112 11.57 -23.53 -2.93
C ASP A 112 11.84 -22.28 -2.09
N SER A 113 12.03 -22.50 -0.79
CA SER A 113 12.41 -21.53 0.23
C SER A 113 13.82 -20.96 0.04
N ALA A 114 14.34 -20.97 -1.19
CA ALA A 114 15.65 -20.43 -1.54
C ALA A 114 15.66 -18.90 -1.34
N PRO A 115 16.65 -18.35 -0.61
CA PRO A 115 16.89 -16.91 -0.52
C PRO A 115 17.02 -16.30 -1.93
N GLY A 116 16.35 -15.17 -2.18
CA GLY A 116 16.46 -14.44 -3.46
C GLY A 116 15.29 -14.63 -4.44
N ARG A 117 14.20 -15.31 -4.06
CA ARG A 117 12.94 -15.39 -4.84
C ARG A 117 11.83 -14.44 -4.38
N SER A 118 12.16 -13.33 -3.72
CA SER A 118 11.15 -12.35 -3.28
C SER A 118 10.28 -11.94 -4.46
N ARG A 119 8.98 -12.18 -4.40
CA ARG A 119 8.04 -11.70 -5.41
C ARG A 119 7.72 -10.24 -5.17
N VAL A 120 7.12 -9.61 -6.18
CA VAL A 120 6.50 -8.30 -6.00
C VAL A 120 5.36 -8.43 -5.01
N ASP A 121 5.31 -7.45 -4.12
CA ASP A 121 4.44 -7.41 -2.96
C ASP A 121 4.04 -5.96 -2.72
N ILE A 122 2.77 -5.63 -2.98
CA ILE A 122 2.23 -4.27 -2.91
C ILE A 122 1.53 -4.10 -1.57
N GLU A 123 1.94 -3.12 -0.77
CA GLU A 123 1.28 -2.80 0.51
C GLU A 123 1.02 -1.30 0.67
N GLY A 124 1.39 -0.47 -0.30
CA GLY A 124 1.06 0.94 -0.26
C GLY A 124 0.62 1.45 -1.61
N MET A 125 -0.33 2.38 -1.60
CA MET A 125 -0.74 3.05 -2.83
C MET A 125 -1.11 4.49 -2.56
N ALA A 126 -0.67 5.38 -3.45
CA ALA A 126 -1.08 6.77 -3.45
C ALA A 126 -1.47 7.22 -4.85
N ALA A 127 -2.32 8.24 -4.92
CA ALA A 127 -2.75 8.85 -6.16
C ALA A 127 -2.42 10.34 -6.13
N ALA A 128 -1.78 10.85 -7.17
CA ALA A 128 -1.51 12.28 -7.33
C ALA A 128 -1.20 12.63 -8.78
N ASN A 129 -1.69 13.80 -9.22
CA ASN A 129 -1.40 14.37 -10.54
C ASN A 129 -1.76 13.40 -11.70
N GLY A 130 -2.87 12.67 -11.56
CA GLY A 130 -3.33 11.70 -12.56
C GLY A 130 -2.54 10.40 -12.61
N ARG A 131 -1.64 10.15 -11.64
CA ARG A 131 -0.84 8.92 -11.55
C ARG A 131 -1.15 8.15 -10.29
N LEU A 132 -1.05 6.83 -10.39
CA LEU A 132 -1.05 5.90 -9.26
C LEU A 132 0.37 5.47 -8.97
N TYR A 133 0.74 5.48 -7.69
CA TYR A 133 2.04 5.09 -7.17
C TYR A 133 1.84 3.88 -6.27
N PHE A 134 2.40 2.73 -6.66
CA PHE A 134 2.33 1.46 -5.95
C PHE A 134 3.64 1.24 -5.21
N ALA A 135 3.59 1.31 -3.89
CA ALA A 135 4.74 1.14 -3.02
C ALA A 135 4.89 -0.34 -2.64
N LEU A 136 6.07 -0.89 -2.90
CA LEU A 136 6.31 -2.31 -2.73
C LEU A 136 6.89 -2.60 -1.34
N ARG A 137 6.28 -3.53 -0.59
CA ARG A 137 6.95 -4.13 0.57
C ARG A 137 8.17 -4.90 0.12
N ALA A 138 8.02 -5.66 -0.97
CA ALA A 138 9.08 -6.50 -1.51
C ALA A 138 9.05 -6.47 -3.05
N PRO A 139 10.21 -6.63 -3.71
CA PRO A 139 11.51 -6.99 -3.15
C PRO A 139 12.27 -5.81 -2.53
N ASN A 140 13.17 -6.12 -1.59
CA ASN A 140 14.26 -5.23 -1.20
C ASN A 140 15.57 -5.74 -1.83
N ILE A 141 16.14 -4.97 -2.77
CA ILE A 141 17.32 -5.40 -3.56
C ILE A 141 18.50 -4.48 -3.24
N GLY A 142 19.53 -5.04 -2.62
CA GLY A 142 20.72 -4.29 -2.21
C GLY A 142 20.39 -3.12 -1.28
N GLY A 143 19.39 -3.27 -0.40
CA GLY A 143 18.94 -2.23 0.53
C GLY A 143 18.00 -1.19 -0.08
N ASN A 144 17.49 -1.41 -1.30
CA ASN A 144 16.57 -0.51 -1.97
C ASN A 144 15.17 -1.12 -2.04
N ALA A 145 14.16 -0.30 -1.73
CA ALA A 145 12.77 -0.56 -2.00
C ALA A 145 12.31 0.24 -3.23
N TYR A 146 11.12 -0.08 -3.73
CA TYR A 146 10.66 0.40 -5.02
C TYR A 146 9.24 0.94 -4.96
N ILE A 147 8.98 2.00 -5.73
CA ILE A 147 7.64 2.52 -5.99
C ILE A 147 7.44 2.56 -7.50
N VAL A 148 6.37 1.94 -7.98
CA VAL A 148 5.99 1.91 -9.39
C VAL A 148 4.92 2.95 -9.64
N GLY A 149 5.17 3.88 -10.56
CA GLY A 149 4.20 4.90 -10.96
C GLY A 149 3.63 4.59 -12.34
N VAL A 150 2.31 4.68 -12.52
CA VAL A 150 1.64 4.54 -13.84
C VAL A 150 0.56 5.60 -14.00
N ASP A 151 0.19 5.90 -15.24
CA ASP A 151 -0.96 6.75 -15.54
C ASP A 151 -2.27 6.07 -15.08
N ALA A 152 -3.02 6.78 -14.24
CA ALA A 152 -4.23 6.25 -13.62
C ALA A 152 -5.32 5.99 -14.65
N LYS A 153 -5.51 6.90 -15.61
CA LYS A 153 -6.55 6.77 -16.63
C LYS A 153 -6.21 5.61 -17.56
N ALA A 154 -4.98 5.58 -18.06
CA ALA A 154 -4.52 4.57 -18.99
C ALA A 154 -4.62 3.18 -18.37
N LEU A 155 -4.39 3.02 -17.07
CA LEU A 155 -4.53 1.73 -16.38
C LEU A 155 -5.89 1.07 -16.60
N PHE A 156 -6.98 1.85 -16.58
CA PHE A 156 -8.35 1.33 -16.69
C PHE A 156 -8.96 1.48 -18.08
N GLU A 157 -8.56 2.49 -18.85
CA GLU A 157 -9.21 2.86 -20.11
C GLU A 157 -8.40 2.48 -21.36
N GLY A 158 -7.20 1.93 -21.20
CA GLY A 158 -6.29 1.66 -22.32
C GLY A 158 -5.34 2.81 -22.60
N GLY A 159 -4.35 2.58 -23.47
CA GLY A 159 -3.28 3.54 -23.78
C GLY A 159 -1.97 3.24 -23.08
N ASP A 160 -1.00 4.17 -23.20
CA ASP A 160 0.32 4.02 -22.62
C ASP A 160 0.28 4.27 -21.10
N LEU A 161 0.75 3.30 -20.31
CA LEU A 161 0.83 3.41 -18.86
C LEU A 161 1.98 4.32 -18.41
N GLY A 162 2.99 4.48 -19.27
CA GLY A 162 4.23 5.20 -18.97
C GLY A 162 4.82 4.79 -17.62
N PRO A 163 5.16 3.51 -17.39
CA PRO A 163 5.63 3.05 -16.10
C PRO A 163 6.93 3.75 -15.69
N SER A 164 6.98 4.22 -14.44
CA SER A 164 8.15 4.82 -13.82
C SER A 164 8.54 4.04 -12.58
N LEU A 165 9.85 3.91 -12.32
CA LEU A 165 10.36 3.23 -11.13
C LEU A 165 11.15 4.21 -10.25
N ALA A 166 10.66 4.45 -9.04
CA ALA A 166 11.43 5.15 -8.03
C ALA A 166 12.17 4.13 -7.15
N LYS A 167 13.49 4.25 -7.09
CA LYS A 167 14.37 3.42 -6.26
C LYS A 167 14.71 4.18 -4.98
N ILE A 168 14.31 3.65 -3.83
CA ILE A 168 14.41 4.33 -2.53
C ILE A 168 15.37 3.56 -1.62
N PRO A 169 16.50 4.15 -1.20
CA PRO A 169 17.41 3.51 -0.26
C PRO A 169 16.81 3.51 1.15
N LEU A 170 16.18 2.40 1.55
CA LEU A 170 15.62 2.23 2.90
C LEU A 170 16.56 1.46 3.85
N GLY A 171 17.56 0.78 3.29
CA GLY A 171 18.37 -0.19 4.02
C GLY A 171 17.87 -1.63 3.81
N ALA A 172 18.66 -2.60 4.25
CA ALA A 172 18.33 -4.01 4.11
C ALA A 172 17.06 -4.38 4.89
N ASN A 173 16.29 -5.34 4.36
CA ASN A 173 15.09 -5.91 5.00
C ASN A 173 13.97 -4.89 5.32
N ARG A 174 13.94 -3.74 4.63
CA ARG A 174 12.89 -2.71 4.80
C ARG A 174 12.09 -2.54 3.53
N GLY A 175 10.78 -2.42 3.69
CA GLY A 175 9.80 -2.30 2.62
C GLY A 175 8.72 -1.29 2.97
N PHE A 176 7.97 -0.85 1.96
CA PHE A 176 6.80 -0.02 2.19
C PHE A 176 5.66 -0.85 2.77
N ARG A 177 4.95 -0.26 3.73
CA ARG A 177 3.77 -0.82 4.38
C ARG A 177 2.51 -0.01 4.10
N ASP A 178 2.66 1.25 3.71
CA ASP A 178 1.58 2.09 3.18
C ASP A 178 2.18 3.37 2.55
N LEU A 179 1.38 4.10 1.76
CA LEU A 179 1.73 5.37 1.14
C LEU A 179 0.54 6.35 1.15
N ALA A 180 0.74 7.56 1.67
CA ALA A 180 -0.25 8.64 1.65
C ALA A 180 0.33 9.93 1.05
N ILE A 181 -0.52 10.77 0.46
CA ILE A 181 -0.13 12.13 0.04
C ILE A 181 -0.69 13.17 1.01
N ALA A 182 0.17 14.07 1.45
CA ALA A 182 -0.19 15.24 2.25
C ALA A 182 0.51 16.48 1.68
N ASP A 183 -0.25 17.51 1.28
CA ASP A 183 0.32 18.77 0.76
C ASP A 183 1.31 18.55 -0.39
N GLY A 184 0.93 17.66 -1.32
CA GLY A 184 1.74 17.29 -2.48
C GLY A 184 2.96 16.41 -2.18
N VAL A 185 3.23 16.10 -0.91
CA VAL A 185 4.37 15.28 -0.49
C VAL A 185 3.89 13.88 -0.10
N ALA A 186 4.63 12.86 -0.51
CA ALA A 186 4.35 11.49 -0.13
C ALA A 186 4.93 11.17 1.26
N LEU A 187 4.12 10.54 2.09
CA LEU A 187 4.47 9.95 3.38
C LEU A 187 4.35 8.44 3.25
N ALA A 188 5.40 7.73 3.62
CA ALA A 188 5.44 6.29 3.57
C ALA A 188 5.55 5.72 4.98
N LEU A 189 4.72 4.73 5.28
CA LEU A 189 5.01 3.80 6.37
C LEU A 189 6.01 2.78 5.85
N VAL A 190 7.12 2.62 6.56
CA VAL A 190 8.17 1.66 6.22
C VAL A 190 8.35 0.71 7.38
N GLY A 191 8.49 -0.58 7.09
CA GLY A 191 8.69 -1.62 8.09
C GLY A 191 9.44 -2.83 7.51
N PRO A 192 9.41 -3.99 8.20
CA PRO A 192 10.03 -5.22 7.73
C PRO A 192 9.57 -5.61 6.32
N SER A 193 10.48 -5.97 5.41
CA SER A 193 10.12 -6.46 4.06
C SER A 193 9.77 -7.95 4.02
N GLY A 194 10.04 -8.70 5.09
CA GLY A 194 9.74 -10.12 5.23
C GLY A 194 9.38 -10.49 6.68
N ALA A 195 8.80 -11.68 6.91
CA ALA A 195 8.26 -12.06 8.22
C ALA A 195 9.33 -12.21 9.31
N GLU A 196 10.53 -12.65 8.95
CA GLU A 196 11.61 -12.92 9.91
C GLU A 196 12.48 -11.67 10.19
N SER A 197 12.11 -10.51 9.66
CA SER A 197 12.89 -9.28 9.85
C SER A 197 12.47 -8.54 11.10
N SER A 198 13.45 -8.22 11.95
CA SER A 198 13.29 -7.41 13.16
C SER A 198 13.40 -5.89 12.89
N ALA A 199 13.11 -5.44 11.66
CA ALA A 199 13.25 -4.02 11.33
C ALA A 199 12.16 -3.18 12.01
N ASP A 200 12.52 -1.99 12.48
CA ASP A 200 11.57 -1.07 13.09
C ASP A 200 10.64 -0.44 12.04
N TYR A 201 9.48 0.03 12.52
CA TYR A 201 8.53 0.80 11.72
C TYR A 201 8.87 2.28 11.79
N SER A 202 8.75 2.99 10.67
CA SER A 202 9.07 4.42 10.58
C SER A 202 8.19 5.14 9.58
N ILE A 203 8.05 6.45 9.77
CA ILE A 203 7.47 7.36 8.79
C ILE A 203 8.59 8.02 7.99
N VAL A 204 8.53 7.88 6.67
CA VAL A 204 9.50 8.45 5.73
C VAL A 204 8.78 9.44 4.81
N GLU A 205 9.33 10.65 4.70
CA GLU A 205 8.91 11.64 3.70
C GLU A 205 9.64 11.38 2.38
N LEU A 206 8.91 11.29 1.27
CA LEU A 206 9.45 11.05 -0.07
C LEU A 206 9.21 12.27 -0.96
N ARG A 207 10.13 13.25 -0.88
CA ARG A 207 10.05 14.46 -1.71
C ARG A 207 10.41 14.16 -3.14
N GLY A 208 9.68 14.74 -4.10
CA GLY A 208 9.95 14.58 -5.53
C GLY A 208 9.11 13.50 -6.21
N LEU A 209 8.57 12.53 -5.45
CA LEU A 209 7.80 11.40 -5.99
C LEU A 209 6.65 11.86 -6.90
N THR A 210 5.90 12.87 -6.46
CA THR A 210 4.72 13.40 -7.16
C THR A 210 5.05 14.46 -8.22
N THR A 211 6.29 14.95 -8.27
CA THR A 211 6.72 16.04 -9.15
C THR A 211 7.62 15.58 -10.29
N GLY A 212 7.80 14.26 -10.45
CA GLY A 212 8.66 13.67 -11.49
C GLY A 212 10.16 13.89 -11.26
N VAL A 213 10.55 14.31 -10.05
CA VAL A 213 11.96 14.42 -9.64
C VAL A 213 12.34 13.15 -8.88
N ALA A 214 13.63 12.78 -8.91
CA ALA A 214 14.13 11.64 -8.13
C ALA A 214 13.72 11.77 -6.65
N ALA A 215 12.97 10.77 -6.16
CA ALA A 215 12.44 10.78 -4.81
C ALA A 215 13.57 10.75 -3.77
N GLN A 216 13.55 11.69 -2.82
CA GLN A 216 14.53 11.80 -1.75
C GLN A 216 13.87 11.37 -0.43
N PRO A 217 14.27 10.21 0.14
CA PRO A 217 13.75 9.78 1.42
C PRO A 217 14.35 10.59 2.57
N LYS A 218 13.49 11.04 3.48
CA LYS A 218 13.87 11.58 4.79
C LYS A 218 13.05 10.85 5.85
N GLU A 219 13.71 10.05 6.69
CA GLU A 219 13.04 9.48 7.86
C GLU A 219 12.65 10.62 8.81
N LEU A 220 11.38 10.67 9.18
CA LEU A 220 10.83 11.69 10.08
C LEU A 220 10.76 11.20 11.52
N ALA A 221 10.41 9.93 11.72
CA ALA A 221 10.35 9.29 13.01
C ALA A 221 10.32 7.76 12.89
N THR A 222 10.92 7.08 13.86
CA THR A 222 10.64 5.69 14.19
C THR A 222 9.38 5.63 15.07
N LEU A 223 8.49 4.67 14.83
CA LEU A 223 7.29 4.48 15.64
C LEU A 223 7.64 3.78 16.95
N ASP A 224 7.29 4.39 18.07
CA ASP A 224 7.38 3.74 19.38
C ASP A 224 6.15 2.86 19.61
N LEU A 225 6.36 1.54 19.60
CA LEU A 225 5.33 0.52 19.76
C LEU A 225 5.43 -0.22 21.10
N GLN A 226 6.27 0.23 22.04
CA GLN A 226 6.52 -0.51 23.29
C GLN A 226 5.25 -0.73 24.13
N ASN A 227 4.34 0.23 24.08
CA ASN A 227 3.05 0.19 24.80
C ASN A 227 1.86 -0.02 23.86
N ALA A 228 2.11 -0.44 22.62
CA ALA A 228 1.05 -0.76 21.69
C ALA A 228 0.23 -1.95 22.21
N PRO A 229 -1.08 -2.00 21.93
CA PRO A 229 -1.86 -3.20 22.22
C PRO A 229 -1.25 -4.40 21.49
N LEU A 230 -1.36 -5.57 22.10
CA LEU A 230 -0.96 -6.82 21.45
C LEU A 230 -2.09 -7.32 20.56
N GLY A 231 -1.73 -7.91 19.43
CA GLY A 231 -2.67 -8.58 18.54
C GLY A 231 -3.08 -9.96 19.07
N LYS A 232 -3.71 -10.74 18.19
CA LYS A 232 -4.11 -12.13 18.46
C LYS A 232 -2.96 -12.95 19.07
N LYS A 233 -3.27 -13.74 20.10
CA LYS A 233 -2.32 -14.60 20.82
C LYS A 233 -1.13 -13.86 21.47
N GLY A 234 -1.26 -12.54 21.72
CA GLY A 234 -0.22 -11.75 22.36
C GLY A 234 0.95 -11.39 21.44
N ALA A 235 0.78 -11.53 20.12
CA ALA A 235 1.79 -11.10 19.16
C ALA A 235 1.88 -9.57 19.08
N PRO A 236 3.04 -8.98 18.77
CA PRO A 236 3.13 -7.56 18.44
C PRO A 236 2.22 -7.21 17.27
N ILE A 237 1.56 -6.05 17.33
CA ILE A 237 0.83 -5.50 16.17
C ILE A 237 1.78 -5.13 15.04
N LYS A 238 1.28 -5.17 13.81
CA LYS A 238 2.05 -4.83 12.61
C LYS A 238 1.43 -3.62 11.92
N PRO A 239 2.01 -2.42 12.06
CA PRO A 239 1.57 -1.25 11.32
C PRO A 239 1.56 -1.50 9.80
N GLU A 240 0.39 -1.30 9.18
CA GLU A 240 0.12 -1.60 7.77
C GLU A 240 -0.71 -0.53 7.07
N ALA A 241 -1.22 0.48 7.78
CA ALA A 241 -1.84 1.62 7.12
C ALA A 241 -1.63 2.92 7.88
N ILE A 242 -1.61 4.05 7.15
CA ILE A 242 -1.57 5.40 7.68
C ILE A 242 -2.68 6.26 7.10
N ALA A 243 -3.29 7.08 7.96
CA ALA A 243 -4.20 8.12 7.55
C ALA A 243 -3.80 9.46 8.18
N VAL A 244 -3.80 10.52 7.36
CA VAL A 244 -3.48 11.86 7.83
C VAL A 244 -4.70 12.46 8.51
N LEU A 245 -4.65 12.58 9.84
CA LEU A 245 -5.71 13.19 10.65
C LEU A 245 -5.61 14.71 10.65
N GLU A 246 -4.40 15.23 10.73
CA GLU A 246 -4.13 16.67 10.77
C GLU A 246 -2.82 16.96 10.04
N LEU A 247 -2.81 18.07 9.32
CA LEU A 247 -1.63 18.62 8.67
C LEU A 247 -1.49 20.09 9.03
N ASN A 248 -0.35 20.44 9.61
CA ASN A 248 0.02 21.84 9.83
C ASN A 248 1.51 22.05 9.51
N PRO A 249 2.04 23.29 9.52
CA PRO A 249 3.43 23.54 9.14
C PRO A 249 4.49 22.87 10.03
N ARG A 250 4.12 22.39 11.23
CA ARG A 250 5.05 21.83 12.22
C ARG A 250 4.99 20.31 12.33
N ARG A 251 3.85 19.70 12.06
CA ARG A 251 3.65 18.25 12.24
C ARG A 251 2.59 17.66 11.30
N TYR A 252 2.71 16.36 11.10
CA TYR A 252 1.61 15.47 10.72
C TYR A 252 1.04 14.84 11.99
N ARG A 253 -0.28 14.74 12.09
CA ARG A 253 -0.93 13.82 13.02
C ARG A 253 -1.45 12.65 12.21
N LEU A 254 -0.91 11.47 12.46
CA LEU A 254 -1.22 10.27 11.69
C LEU A 254 -1.97 9.27 12.56
N LEU A 255 -3.04 8.70 12.02
CA LEU A 255 -3.63 7.46 12.50
C LEU A 255 -2.87 6.32 11.83
N VAL A 256 -2.38 5.37 12.63
CA VAL A 256 -1.73 4.15 12.18
C VAL A 256 -2.64 2.98 12.53
N LEU A 257 -2.92 2.13 11.55
CA LEU A 257 -3.69 0.90 11.71
C LEU A 257 -2.76 -0.30 11.49
N SER A 258 -3.09 -1.41 12.12
CA SER A 258 -2.25 -2.60 12.16
C SER A 258 -3.04 -3.89 11.96
N ASP A 259 -2.42 -4.86 11.29
CA ASP A 259 -2.90 -6.24 11.28
C ASP A 259 -2.88 -6.86 12.68
N GLY A 260 -3.84 -7.75 12.91
CA GLY A 260 -3.92 -8.62 14.07
C GLY A 260 -4.56 -7.99 15.31
N GLY A 261 -4.84 -6.68 15.27
CA GLY A 261 -5.51 -5.93 16.33
C GLY A 261 -7.03 -5.84 16.16
N GLU A 262 -7.76 -5.71 17.27
CA GLU A 262 -9.19 -5.38 17.24
C GLU A 262 -9.37 -3.98 16.60
N ASP A 263 -10.30 -3.87 15.63
CA ASP A 263 -10.53 -2.66 14.84
C ASP A 263 -9.26 -2.05 14.22
N GLY A 264 -8.26 -2.88 13.90
CA GLY A 264 -6.97 -2.45 13.36
C GLY A 264 -6.05 -1.80 14.40
N ALA A 265 -6.32 -1.93 15.70
CA ALA A 265 -5.52 -1.40 16.80
C ALA A 265 -5.03 0.06 16.57
N PRO A 266 -5.95 1.03 16.43
CA PRO A 266 -5.61 2.38 16.02
C PRO A 266 -4.66 3.07 17.01
N LEU A 267 -3.55 3.58 16.48
CA LEU A 267 -2.58 4.39 17.22
C LEU A 267 -2.41 5.74 16.57
N VAL A 268 -2.30 6.81 17.37
CA VAL A 268 -2.11 8.17 16.86
C VAL A 268 -0.70 8.66 17.16
N PHE A 269 -0.01 9.07 16.11
CA PHE A 269 1.35 9.61 16.20
C PHE A 269 1.40 11.06 15.77
N ASN A 270 2.17 11.85 16.50
CA ASN A 270 2.49 13.24 16.14
C ASN A 270 3.89 13.27 15.54
N ILE A 271 3.99 13.33 14.22
CA ILE A 271 5.24 13.27 13.47
C ILE A 271 5.70 14.69 13.12
N PRO A 272 6.86 15.15 13.60
CA PRO A 272 7.39 16.46 13.24
C PRO A 272 7.64 16.57 11.73
N ARG A 273 7.22 17.68 11.11
CA ARG A 273 7.56 18.03 9.72
C ARG A 273 8.93 18.68 9.61
N LYS A 274 9.37 19.34 10.69
CA LYS A 274 10.43 20.34 10.63
C LYS A 274 11.08 20.62 11.98
N PRO A 275 12.30 21.19 11.96
CA PRO A 275 12.92 21.97 10.85
C PRO A 275 13.44 21.22 9.62
#